data_AF-A0A2D5S5N4-F1
#
_entry.id   AF-A0A2D5S5N4-F1
#
_cell.length_a   1.000
_cell.length_b   1.000
_cell.length_c   1.000
_cell.angle_alpha   90.00
_cell.angle_beta   90.00
_cell.angle_gamma   90.00
#
_symmetry.space_group_name_H-M   'P 1'
#
loop_
_entity.id
_entity.type
_entity.pdbx_description
1 polymer ?
#
loop_
_entity_poly.entity_id
_entity_poly.type
_entity_poly.pdbx_seq_one_letter_code
_entity_poly.pdbx_strand_id
1 'polypeptide(L)' 'MQDEEPSDDDLARFAEETGFCPDCGEEIWDEAWQCPHCGEVVENRVRRERSDPAGRSVSKRTLVVLVVGLILLFLLVQFR' A
#
# COMPACT_ATOMS: atom_id res chain seq x y z
N MET A 1 14.26 -9.26 -30.56
CA MET A 1 13.60 -8.03 -30.10
C MET A 1 13.78 -8.01 -28.60
N GLN A 2 14.39 -6.96 -28.06
CA GLN A 2 14.43 -6.75 -26.62
C GLN A 2 13.16 -5.96 -26.35
N ASP A 3 12.24 -6.57 -25.61
CA ASP A 3 11.02 -5.89 -25.20
C ASP A 3 11.43 -4.83 -24.19
N GLU A 4 11.43 -3.58 -24.64
CA GLU A 4 11.76 -2.44 -23.79
C GLU A 4 10.56 -2.24 -22.86
N GLU A 5 10.80 -2.44 -21.56
CA GLU A 5 9.76 -2.28 -20.55
C GLU A 5 9.24 -0.83 -20.58
N PRO A 6 7.93 -0.61 -20.41
CA PRO A 6 7.38 0.75 -20.33
C PRO A 6 8.10 1.57 -19.26
N SER A 7 8.40 2.83 -19.56
CA SER A 7 9.05 3.71 -18.60
C SER A 7 8.12 4.04 -17.43
N ASP A 8 8.70 4.36 -16.26
CA ASP A 8 7.92 4.74 -15.08
C ASP A 8 7.02 5.97 -15.35
N ASP A 9 7.48 6.89 -16.20
CA ASP A 9 6.71 8.07 -16.60
C ASP A 9 5.49 7.70 -17.46
N ASP A 10 5.61 6.68 -18.32
CA ASP A 10 4.48 6.15 -19.08
C ASP A 10 3.46 5.49 -18.15
N LEU A 11 3.92 4.66 -17.20
CA LEU A 11 3.06 4.01 -16.21
C LEU A 11 2.30 5.03 -15.35
N ALA A 12 2.97 6.11 -14.92
CA ALA A 12 2.34 7.16 -14.13
C ALA A 12 1.22 7.89 -14.88
N ARG A 13 1.34 8.03 -16.20
CA ARG A 13 0.30 8.66 -17.04
C ARG A 13 -0.96 7.81 -17.18
N PHE A 14 -0.82 6.49 -17.21
CA PHE A 14 -1.94 5.55 -17.41
C PHE A 14 -2.52 5.00 -16.10
N ALA A 15 -1.85 5.20 -14.96
CA ALA A 15 -2.35 4.83 -13.63
C ALA A 15 -3.63 5.59 -13.22
N GLU A 16 -4.08 6.57 -14.01
CA GLU A 16 -5.29 7.35 -13.74
C GLU A 16 -6.59 6.61 -14.06
N GLU A 17 -6.53 5.51 -14.82
CA GLU A 17 -7.72 4.79 -15.34
C GLU A 17 -8.26 3.70 -14.38
N THR A 18 -7.56 3.41 -13.29
CA THR A 18 -8.00 2.42 -12.29
C THR A 18 -7.95 2.99 -10.87
N GLY A 19 -8.69 2.35 -9.97
CA GLY A 19 -8.63 2.62 -8.54
C GLY A 19 -9.20 1.45 -7.74
N PHE A 20 -9.41 1.63 -6.45
CA PHE A 20 -9.79 0.55 -5.54
C PHE A 20 -11.27 0.66 -5.12
N CYS A 21 -11.97 -0.47 -5.12
CA CYS A 21 -13.29 -0.59 -4.55
C CYS A 21 -13.25 -0.27 -3.04
N PRO A 22 -14.07 0.66 -2.54
CA PRO A 22 -14.06 1.05 -1.14
C PRO A 22 -14.56 -0.05 -0.18
N ASP A 23 -15.29 -1.05 -0.71
CA ASP A 23 -15.93 -2.10 0.10
C ASP A 23 -15.11 -3.39 0.16
N CYS A 24 -14.54 -3.85 -0.97
CA CYS A 24 -13.74 -5.07 -1.02
C CYS A 24 -12.24 -4.85 -1.18
N GLY A 25 -11.81 -3.65 -1.58
CA GLY A 25 -10.39 -3.30 -1.78
C GLY A 25 -9.77 -3.81 -3.09
N GLU A 26 -10.56 -4.43 -3.96
CA GLU A 26 -10.08 -4.90 -5.27
C GLU A 26 -9.91 -3.74 -6.26
N GLU A 27 -8.96 -3.88 -7.18
CA GLU A 27 -8.75 -2.91 -8.26
C GLU A 27 -9.88 -2.98 -9.29
N ILE A 28 -10.46 -1.83 -9.60
CA ILE A 28 -11.59 -1.66 -10.52
C ILE A 28 -11.36 -0.40 -11.37
N TRP A 29 -12.06 -0.31 -12.50
CA TRP A 29 -12.10 0.92 -13.30
C TRP A 29 -12.63 2.08 -12.47
N ASP A 30 -12.00 3.24 -12.60
CA ASP A 30 -12.39 4.45 -11.87
C ASP A 30 -13.80 4.94 -12.23
N GLU A 31 -14.24 4.67 -13.45
CA GLU A 31 -15.58 4.94 -13.99
C GLU A 31 -16.59 3.79 -13.76
N ALA A 32 -16.24 2.76 -12.98
CA ALA A 32 -17.13 1.64 -12.73
C ALA A 32 -18.41 2.07 -11.97
N TRP A 33 -19.57 1.69 -12.51
CA TRP A 33 -20.86 1.85 -11.80
C TRP A 33 -21.00 0.86 -10.63
N GLN A 34 -20.59 -0.39 -10.85
CA GLN A 34 -20.69 -1.49 -9.89
C GLN A 34 -19.39 -2.29 -9.88
N CYS A 35 -18.94 -2.69 -8.69
CA CYS A 35 -17.75 -3.52 -8.55
C CYS A 35 -18.03 -4.94 -9.12
N PRO A 36 -17.25 -5.41 -10.12
CA PRO A 36 -17.45 -6.73 -10.70
C PRO A 36 -17.04 -7.88 -9.75
N HIS A 37 -16.35 -7.58 -8.66
CA HIS A 37 -15.84 -8.57 -7.70
C HIS A 37 -16.80 -8.81 -6.52
N CYS A 38 -17.39 -7.75 -5.95
CA CYS A 38 -18.30 -7.86 -4.82
C CYS A 38 -19.76 -7.53 -5.14
N GLY A 39 -20.04 -6.88 -6.28
CA GLY A 39 -21.39 -6.49 -6.67
C GLY A 39 -21.92 -5.21 -6.01
N GLU A 40 -21.13 -4.54 -5.18
CA GLU A 40 -21.53 -3.27 -4.55
C GLU A 40 -21.52 -2.13 -5.58
N VAL A 41 -22.48 -1.20 -5.47
CA VAL A 41 -22.54 -0.03 -6.35
C VAL A 41 -21.44 0.95 -5.94
N VAL A 42 -20.54 1.32 -6.85
CA VAL A 42 -19.33 2.11 -6.55
C VAL A 42 -19.24 3.40 -7.34
N GLU A 43 -20.33 3.80 -8.02
CA GLU A 43 -20.44 5.04 -8.78
C GLU A 43 -19.85 6.23 -8.00
N ASN A 44 -18.81 6.87 -8.54
CA ASN A 44 -18.09 8.00 -7.94
C ASN A 44 -17.46 7.73 -6.55
N ARG A 45 -17.27 6.46 -6.17
CA ARG A 45 -16.69 6.05 -4.87
C ARG A 45 -15.39 5.26 -5.00
N VAL A 46 -14.84 5.13 -6.21
CA VAL A 46 -13.56 4.46 -6.46
C VAL A 46 -12.41 5.28 -5.86
N ARG A 47 -11.54 4.62 -5.10
CA ARG A 47 -10.41 5.28 -4.39
C ARG A 47 -9.16 5.23 -5.26
N ARG A 48 -8.67 6.41 -5.68
CA ARG A 48 -7.47 6.56 -6.54
C ARG A 48 -6.14 6.33 -5.81
N GLU A 49 -6.16 6.36 -4.48
CA GLU A 49 -4.99 6.12 -3.67
C GLU A 49 -5.16 4.77 -2.98
N ARG A 50 -4.15 3.89 -3.11
CA ARG A 50 -4.03 2.71 -2.25
C ARG A 50 -3.89 3.24 -0.83
N SER A 51 -5.02 3.52 -0.20
CA SER A 51 -5.07 3.85 1.21
C SER A 51 -4.63 2.55 1.84
N ASP A 52 -3.35 2.39 2.18
CA ASP A 52 -2.85 1.22 2.90
C ASP A 52 -3.64 1.14 4.22
N PRO A 53 -4.77 0.39 4.32
CA PRO A 53 -5.50 0.32 5.58
C PRO A 53 -4.77 -0.66 6.51
N ALA A 54 -3.76 -1.35 5.98
CA ALA A 54 -2.87 -2.30 6.62
C ALA A 54 -1.44 -1.78 6.75
N GLY A 55 -1.22 -0.48 6.54
CA GLY A 55 -0.06 0.21 7.06
C GLY A 55 -0.19 0.31 8.58
N ARG A 56 0.01 -0.79 9.31
CA ARG A 56 0.70 -0.71 10.60
C ARG A 56 2.09 -0.16 10.27
N SER A 57 2.14 1.14 10.00
CA SER A 57 3.34 1.95 10.05
C SER A 57 3.74 1.93 11.51
N VAL A 58 4.36 0.82 11.96
CA VAL A 58 5.33 0.88 13.03
C VAL A 58 6.29 1.94 12.53
N SER A 59 6.14 3.16 13.05
CA SER A 59 6.96 4.29 12.66
C SER A 59 8.39 3.78 12.67
N LYS A 60 9.18 4.00 11.61
CA LYS A 60 10.58 3.53 11.56
C LYS A 60 11.33 3.90 12.87
N ARG A 61 10.90 4.99 13.53
CA ARG A 61 11.30 5.40 14.88
C ARG A 61 11.00 4.36 15.97
N THR A 62 9.80 3.80 16.02
CA THR A 62 9.39 2.77 16.97
C THR A 62 10.21 1.48 16.81
N LEU A 63 10.47 1.05 15.56
CA LEU A 63 11.33 -0.10 15.30
C LEU A 63 12.76 0.13 15.82
N VAL A 64 13.34 1.31 15.54
CA VAL A 64 14.68 1.68 16.00
C VAL A 64 14.77 1.68 17.53
N VAL A 65 13.77 2.24 18.24
CA VAL A 65 13.78 2.28 19.71
C VAL A 65 13.73 0.88 20.32
N LEU A 66 12.90 -0.03 19.78
CA LEU A 66 12.82 -1.40 20.27
C LEU A 66 14.13 -2.17 20.07
N VAL A 67 14.76 -2.03 18.90
CA VAL A 67 16.06 -2.65 18.61
C VAL A 67 17.15 -2.12 19.53
N VAL A 68 17.25 -0.79 19.70
CA VAL A 68 18.23 -0.18 20.60
C VAL A 68 18.01 -0.60 22.05
N GLY A 69 16.76 -0.67 22.52
CA GLY A 69 16.42 -1.13 23.87
C GLY A 69 16.84 -2.57 24.12
N LEU A 70 16.59 -3.49 23.18
CA LEU A 70 17.02 -4.88 23.27
C LEU A 70 18.55 -5.02 23.28
N ILE A 71 19.26 -4.25 22.45
CA ILE A 71 20.72 -4.24 22.41
C ILE A 71 21.28 -3.76 23.76
N LEU A 72 20.77 -2.65 24.31
CA LEU A 72 21.22 -2.12 25.59
C LEU A 72 20.96 -3.10 26.75
N LEU A 73 19.79 -3.74 26.77
CA LEU A 73 19.47 -4.78 27.75
C LEU A 73 20.44 -5.97 27.64
N PHE A 74 20.69 -6.44 26.42
CA PHE A 74 21.61 -7.55 26.17
C PHE A 74 23.03 -7.23 26.64
N LEU A 75 23.52 -6.01 26.35
CA LEU A 75 24.81 -5.55 26.86
C LEU A 75 24.83 -5.51 28.39
N LEU A 76 23.80 -4.97 29.04
CA LEU A 76 23.73 -4.94 30.51
C LEU A 76 23.73 -6.33 31.14
N VAL A 77 23.14 -7.34 30.47
CA VAL A 77 23.15 -8.74 30.94
C VAL A 77 24.53 -9.39 30.74
N GLN A 78 25.18 -9.18 29.60
CA GLN A 78 26.50 -9.77 29.31
C GLN A 78 27.64 -9.20 30.16
N PHE A 79 27.48 -7.96 30.66
CA PHE A 79 28.47 -7.27 31.50
C PHE A 79 28.22 -7.46 33.01
N ARG A 80 27.24 -8.28 33.43
CA ARG A 80 27.04 -8.72 34.82
C ARG A 80 27.59 -10.11 35.04
#